data_AF-M2QQU8-F1
#
_entry.id   AF-M2QQU8-F1
#
_cell.length_a   1.000
_cell.length_b   1.000
_cell.length_c   1.000
_cell.angle_alpha   90.00
_cell.angle_beta   90.00
_cell.angle_gamma   90.00
#
_symmetry.space_group_name_H-M   'P 1'
#
loop_
_entity.id
_entity.type
_entity.pdbx_description
1 polymer ?
#
loop_
_entity_poly.entity_id
_entity_poly.type
_entity_poly.pdbx_seq_one_letter_code
_entity_poly.pdbx_strand_id
1 'polypeptide(L)'
;MFVTRSLIVLTLAFSSSVLSISQGHRSVPSFGSKVVRFETPPVDFAALSSTNIPAYLMGTLTGQGTFYQPGLGSCGITNTGADFIVAISSLIFDSFPGYDGVNPTTNPICNMMVTANYAGKSVTVTITDSCGDCEQFELDFSPAAFEQLADQSLGRISGMTWSFV
;
A
#
# COMPACT_ATOMS: atom_id res chain seq x y z
N MET A 1 -9.70 44.89 -35.64
CA MET A 1 -11.16 44.77 -35.55
C MET A 1 -11.47 44.28 -34.14
N PHE A 2 -11.76 45.21 -33.24
CA PHE A 2 -12.04 44.94 -31.83
C PHE A 2 -13.52 44.61 -31.69
N VAL A 3 -13.86 43.44 -31.14
CA VAL A 3 -15.20 43.19 -30.61
C VAL A 3 -15.03 42.79 -29.16
N THR A 4 -15.54 43.65 -28.29
CA THR A 4 -15.55 43.51 -26.83
C THR A 4 -16.96 43.09 -26.38
N ARG A 5 -17.03 42.53 -25.17
CA ARG A 5 -18.21 42.34 -24.29
C ARG A 5 -19.07 41.09 -24.63
N SER A 6 -19.57 40.30 -23.68
CA SER A 6 -20.00 40.58 -22.30
C SER A 6 -19.90 39.33 -21.41
N LEU A 7 -19.42 39.49 -20.17
CA LEU A 7 -19.71 38.56 -19.07
C LEU A 7 -21.16 38.75 -18.62
N ILE A 8 -21.91 37.66 -18.49
CA ILE A 8 -23.21 37.64 -17.80
C ILE A 8 -23.01 36.85 -16.51
N VAL A 9 -22.99 37.58 -15.39
CA VAL A 9 -23.06 37.02 -14.03
C VAL A 9 -24.54 36.87 -13.70
N LEU A 10 -25.03 35.63 -13.68
CA LEU A 10 -26.41 35.32 -13.28
C LEU A 10 -26.43 35.00 -11.78
N THR A 11 -26.77 35.99 -10.96
CA THR A 11 -27.10 35.83 -9.54
C THR A 11 -28.53 35.32 -9.40
N LEU A 12 -28.71 34.10 -8.89
CA LEU A 12 -30.03 33.58 -8.51
C LEU A 12 -30.25 33.81 -7.01
N ALA A 13 -31.34 34.52 -6.72
CA ALA A 13 -31.75 34.96 -5.40
C ALA A 13 -32.52 33.87 -4.63
N PHE A 14 -32.41 33.99 -3.30
CA PHE A 14 -32.96 33.15 -2.24
C PHE A 14 -34.51 33.09 -2.24
N SER A 15 -35.06 31.90 -1.95
CA SER A 15 -36.45 31.73 -1.52
C SER A 15 -36.48 31.00 -0.18
N SER A 16 -36.72 31.75 0.89
CA SER A 16 -36.89 31.24 2.25
C SER A 16 -38.38 31.05 2.53
N SER A 17 -38.83 29.79 2.64
CA SER A 17 -40.17 29.46 3.13
C SER A 17 -40.11 29.23 4.64
N VAL A 18 -40.74 30.11 5.40
CA VAL A 18 -40.82 30.07 6.86
C VAL A 18 -42.09 29.28 7.25
N LEU A 19 -41.94 28.07 7.80
CA LEU A 19 -43.05 27.35 8.42
C LEU A 19 -43.23 27.80 9.87
N SER A 20 -44.45 28.22 10.18
CA SER A 20 -44.89 28.59 11.53
C SER A 20 -45.26 27.32 12.31
N ILE A 21 -44.66 27.10 13.49
CA ILE A 21 -45.03 26.03 14.42
C ILE A 21 -45.51 26.69 15.72
N SER A 22 -46.74 26.34 16.10
CA SER A 22 -47.49 26.84 17.25
C SER A 22 -46.83 26.52 18.58
N GLN A 23 -46.90 27.48 19.51
CA GLN A 23 -46.44 27.39 20.88
C GLN A 23 -47.16 26.28 21.65
N GLY A 24 -46.39 25.33 22.18
CA GLY A 24 -46.80 24.37 23.21
C GLY A 24 -45.88 24.47 24.41
N HIS A 25 -46.30 25.18 25.45
CA HIS A 25 -45.63 25.20 26.75
C HIS A 25 -45.73 23.80 27.39
N ARG A 26 -44.60 23.10 27.52
CA ARG A 26 -44.45 21.95 28.41
C ARG A 26 -43.29 22.19 29.38
N SER A 27 -43.58 21.90 30.63
CA SER A 27 -42.79 22.10 31.84
C SER A 27 -41.41 21.45 31.77
N VAL A 28 -40.38 22.18 32.18
CA VAL A 28 -38.99 21.71 32.30
C VAL A 28 -38.85 20.80 33.53
N PRO A 29 -38.47 19.53 33.41
CA PRO A 29 -38.02 18.75 34.56
C PRO A 29 -36.56 19.11 34.86
N SER A 30 -36.29 19.46 36.11
CA SER A 30 -34.95 19.66 36.66
C SER A 30 -34.22 18.32 36.71
N PHE A 31 -33.32 18.08 35.75
CA PHE A 31 -32.36 16.98 35.81
C PHE A 31 -31.09 17.48 36.50
N GLY A 32 -30.84 16.96 37.70
CA GLY A 32 -29.62 17.22 38.45
C GLY A 32 -28.38 16.84 37.64
N SER A 33 -27.35 17.69 37.72
CA SER A 33 -26.04 17.46 37.12
C SER A 33 -25.40 16.18 37.68
N LYS A 34 -25.62 15.05 37.02
CA LYS A 34 -24.64 13.97 37.01
C LYS A 34 -23.62 14.31 35.94
N VAL A 35 -22.39 14.59 36.37
CA VAL A 35 -21.23 14.63 35.47
C VAL A 35 -21.08 13.24 34.88
N VAL A 36 -21.63 13.03 33.68
CA VAL A 36 -21.32 11.87 32.88
C VAL A 36 -19.90 12.10 32.39
N ARG A 37 -18.92 11.43 32.99
CA ARG A 37 -17.64 11.25 32.32
C ARG A 37 -17.96 10.52 31.03
N PHE A 38 -17.88 11.24 29.92
CA PHE A 38 -17.68 10.62 28.62
C PHE A 38 -16.31 9.98 28.69
N GLU A 39 -16.27 8.73 29.11
CA GLU A 39 -15.13 7.86 28.83
C GLU A 39 -15.11 7.72 27.31
N THR A 40 -14.29 8.54 26.65
CA THR A 40 -13.99 8.33 25.24
C THR A 40 -13.44 6.90 25.15
N PRO A 41 -14.04 5.99 24.36
CA PRO A 41 -13.39 4.72 24.10
C PRO A 41 -11.98 5.04 23.58
N PRO A 42 -10.94 4.29 23.99
CA PRO A 42 -9.63 4.45 23.39
C PRO A 42 -9.83 4.32 21.87
N VAL A 43 -9.53 5.39 21.15
CA VAL A 43 -9.31 5.28 19.71
C VAL A 43 -8.07 4.41 19.58
N ASP A 44 -8.28 3.12 19.36
CA ASP A 44 -7.22 2.18 19.06
C ASP A 44 -6.57 2.60 17.73
N PHE A 45 -5.53 3.42 17.84
CA PHE A 45 -4.62 3.76 16.75
C PHE A 45 -3.92 2.51 16.16
N ALA A 46 -4.14 1.33 16.73
CA ALA A 46 -3.70 0.04 16.21
C ALA A 46 -4.50 -0.46 15.00
N ALA A 47 -5.66 0.13 14.70
CA ALA A 47 -6.52 -0.30 13.58
C ALA A 47 -6.22 0.42 12.25
N LEU A 48 -5.12 1.16 12.15
CA LEU A 48 -4.64 1.74 10.89
C LEU A 48 -3.18 1.33 10.67
N SER A 49 -2.99 0.37 9.77
CA SER A 49 -1.74 -0.26 9.34
C SER A 49 -1.31 -1.52 10.10
N SER A 50 -1.67 -2.69 9.59
CA SER A 50 -0.95 -3.93 9.90
C SER A 50 -1.04 -4.92 8.75
N THR A 51 -0.34 -4.62 7.66
CA THR A 51 0.34 -5.71 6.97
C THR A 51 1.12 -6.47 8.03
N ASN A 52 0.74 -7.71 8.34
CA ASN A 52 1.41 -8.57 9.33
C ASN A 52 2.78 -8.99 8.80
N ILE A 53 3.67 -8.02 8.62
CA ILE A 53 5.06 -8.27 8.27
C ILE A 53 5.72 -8.93 9.49
N PRO A 54 6.23 -10.16 9.37
CA PRO A 54 7.01 -10.81 10.43
C PRO A 54 8.10 -9.88 10.97
N ALA A 55 8.37 -9.96 12.28
CA ALA A 55 9.40 -9.15 12.92
C ALA A 55 10.78 -9.26 12.24
N TYR A 56 11.13 -10.44 11.69
CA TYR A 56 12.39 -10.65 10.98
C TYR A 56 12.45 -9.97 9.60
N LEU A 57 11.31 -9.51 9.08
CA LEU A 57 11.17 -8.76 7.83
C LEU A 57 10.92 -7.27 8.07
N MET A 58 10.87 -6.82 9.32
CA MET A 58 10.66 -5.42 9.65
C MET A 58 11.97 -4.63 9.47
N GLY A 59 11.85 -3.45 8.87
CA GLY A 59 12.99 -2.54 8.64
C GLY A 59 13.76 -2.86 7.36
N THR A 60 15.02 -2.42 7.33
CA THR A 60 15.89 -2.60 6.15
C THR A 60 16.59 -3.95 6.20
N LEU A 61 16.33 -4.77 5.19
CA LEU A 61 16.96 -6.06 4.95
C LEU A 61 18.09 -5.88 3.94
N THR A 62 19.07 -6.78 3.96
CA THR A 62 20.22 -6.76 3.03
C THR A 62 20.35 -8.12 2.36
N GLY A 63 20.50 -8.12 1.04
CA GLY A 63 20.63 -9.32 0.25
C GLY A 63 21.29 -9.06 -1.10
N GLN A 64 21.10 -10.00 -2.02
CA GLN A 64 21.49 -9.85 -3.41
C GLN A 64 20.28 -9.55 -4.29
N GLY A 65 20.52 -8.91 -5.43
CA GLY A 65 19.53 -8.70 -6.47
C GLY A 65 19.96 -9.38 -7.77
N THR A 66 19.04 -10.08 -8.43
CA THR A 66 19.19 -10.60 -9.81
C THR A 66 18.01 -10.17 -10.67
N PHE A 67 17.90 -10.71 -11.88
CA PHE A 67 16.69 -10.56 -12.67
C PHE A 67 16.34 -11.82 -13.45
N TYR A 68 15.05 -11.97 -13.77
CA TYR A 68 14.50 -13.05 -14.57
C TYR A 68 13.60 -12.52 -15.68
N GLN A 69 13.15 -13.38 -16.60
CA GLN A 69 12.12 -13.04 -17.58
C GLN A 69 10.74 -13.44 -17.03
N PRO A 70 9.85 -12.47 -16.70
CA PRO A 70 8.56 -12.77 -16.10
C PRO A 70 7.60 -13.50 -17.03
N GLY A 71 6.69 -14.24 -16.40
CA GLY A 71 5.56 -14.95 -17.02
C GLY A 71 4.40 -15.04 -16.03
N LEU A 72 3.77 -16.20 -15.93
CA LEU A 72 2.80 -16.47 -14.85
C LEU A 72 3.54 -16.71 -13.53
N GLY A 73 3.43 -15.78 -12.59
CA GLY A 73 4.04 -15.90 -11.27
C GLY A 73 3.18 -16.69 -10.27
N SER A 74 3.80 -17.04 -9.15
CA SER A 74 3.22 -17.80 -8.03
C SER A 74 1.99 -17.12 -7.41
N CYS A 75 1.89 -15.78 -7.50
CA CYS A 75 0.71 -15.04 -7.08
C CYS A 75 -0.48 -15.16 -8.06
N GLY A 76 -0.35 -15.91 -9.16
CA GLY A 76 -1.39 -16.08 -10.17
C GLY A 76 -1.52 -14.90 -11.13
N ILE A 77 -0.50 -14.03 -11.18
CA ILE A 77 -0.47 -12.82 -12.02
C ILE A 77 0.49 -13.08 -13.18
N THR A 78 0.06 -12.77 -14.40
CA THR A 78 0.97 -12.79 -15.56
C THR A 78 1.60 -11.43 -15.74
N ASN A 79 2.92 -11.39 -15.69
CA ASN A 79 3.73 -10.19 -15.88
C ASN A 79 4.65 -10.32 -17.10
N THR A 80 5.18 -9.18 -17.53
CA THR A 80 6.19 -9.06 -18.58
C THR A 80 7.46 -8.42 -18.03
N GLY A 81 8.54 -8.46 -18.80
CA GLY A 81 9.80 -7.83 -18.39
C GLY A 81 9.77 -6.31 -18.25
N ALA A 82 8.69 -5.66 -18.68
CA ALA A 82 8.49 -4.22 -18.53
C ALA A 82 7.78 -3.81 -17.23
N ASP A 83 7.13 -4.77 -16.54
CA ASP A 83 6.42 -4.50 -15.29
C ASP A 83 7.41 -4.32 -14.15
N PHE A 84 7.07 -3.50 -13.15
CA PHE A 84 7.92 -3.26 -11.98
C PHE A 84 7.58 -4.27 -10.87
N ILE A 85 8.02 -5.51 -11.08
CA ILE A 85 7.73 -6.65 -10.21
C ILE A 85 9.00 -7.36 -9.75
N VAL A 86 8.85 -8.18 -8.71
CA VAL A 86 9.91 -8.99 -8.12
C VAL A 86 9.39 -10.37 -7.71
N ALA A 87 10.22 -11.38 -7.87
CA ALA A 87 10.06 -12.66 -7.20
C ALA A 87 10.83 -12.62 -5.87
N ILE A 88 10.13 -12.87 -4.77
CA ILE A 88 10.74 -12.92 -3.43
C ILE A 88 11.22 -14.34 -3.13
N SER A 89 12.27 -14.52 -2.31
CA SER A 89 12.74 -15.85 -1.91
C SER A 89 11.59 -16.75 -1.42
N SER A 90 11.58 -18.00 -1.91
CA SER A 90 10.66 -19.04 -1.47
C SER A 90 10.68 -19.25 0.04
N LEU A 91 11.82 -19.04 0.70
CA LEU A 91 11.96 -19.13 2.16
C LEU A 91 11.08 -18.09 2.89
N ILE A 92 10.95 -16.89 2.33
CA ILE A 92 10.03 -15.87 2.85
C ILE A 92 8.61 -16.19 2.41
N PHE A 93 8.41 -16.50 1.13
CA PHE A 93 7.09 -16.76 0.56
C PHE A 93 6.36 -17.88 1.34
N ASP A 94 7.00 -19.03 1.50
CA ASP A 94 6.40 -20.23 2.10
C ASP A 94 6.22 -20.11 3.62
N SER A 95 6.98 -19.23 4.28
CA SER A 95 6.87 -18.99 5.73
C SER A 95 6.03 -17.75 6.07
N PHE A 96 5.42 -17.10 5.07
CA PHE A 96 4.72 -15.84 5.30
C PHE A 96 3.43 -16.06 6.13
N PRO A 97 3.17 -15.24 7.17
CA PRO A 97 2.01 -15.41 8.02
C PRO A 97 0.69 -15.36 7.25
N GLY A 98 -0.14 -16.38 7.47
CA GLY A 98 -1.45 -16.51 6.83
C GLY A 98 -1.43 -17.25 5.49
N TYR A 99 -0.26 -17.67 4.99
CA TYR A 99 -0.19 -18.63 3.89
C TYR A 99 -0.52 -20.04 4.37
N ASP A 100 -1.37 -20.77 3.65
CA ASP A 100 -1.79 -22.13 3.98
C ASP A 100 -0.80 -23.21 3.51
N GLY A 101 0.21 -22.83 2.72
CA GLY A 101 1.19 -23.75 2.13
C GLY A 101 0.63 -24.59 0.98
N VAL A 102 -0.60 -24.32 0.51
CA VAL A 102 -1.30 -25.12 -0.50
C VAL A 102 -1.57 -24.31 -1.76
N ASN A 103 -2.18 -23.13 -1.63
CA ASN A 103 -2.52 -22.30 -2.78
C ASN A 103 -1.68 -21.01 -2.82
N PRO A 104 -0.62 -20.96 -3.64
CA PRO A 104 0.31 -19.81 -3.65
C PRO A 104 -0.36 -18.51 -4.06
N THR A 105 -1.46 -18.55 -4.84
CA THR A 105 -2.19 -17.35 -5.25
C THR A 105 -2.94 -16.68 -4.10
N THR A 106 -3.10 -17.37 -2.96
CA THR A 106 -3.73 -16.82 -1.74
C THR A 106 -2.71 -16.41 -0.69
N ASN A 107 -1.40 -16.48 -1.00
CA ASN A 107 -0.37 -16.05 -0.07
C ASN A 107 -0.53 -14.54 0.25
N PRO A 108 -0.67 -14.14 1.52
CA PRO A 108 -0.85 -12.74 1.90
C PRO A 108 0.30 -11.80 1.50
N ILE A 109 1.47 -12.34 1.14
CA ILE A 109 2.59 -11.55 0.63
C ILE A 109 2.37 -11.04 -0.80
N CYS A 110 1.47 -11.68 -1.55
CA CYS A 110 1.17 -11.30 -2.91
C CYS A 110 0.57 -9.89 -2.99
N ASN A 111 1.01 -9.11 -3.97
CA ASN A 111 0.66 -7.69 -4.17
C ASN A 111 1.20 -6.73 -3.11
N MET A 112 1.97 -7.20 -2.12
CA MET A 112 2.75 -6.31 -1.28
C MET A 112 3.87 -5.65 -2.09
N MET A 113 4.35 -4.50 -1.60
CA MET A 113 5.40 -3.74 -2.26
C MET A 113 6.64 -3.68 -1.39
N VAL A 114 7.79 -3.67 -2.04
CA VAL A 114 9.08 -3.43 -1.41
C VAL A 114 9.80 -2.32 -2.15
N THR A 115 10.59 -1.53 -1.43
CA THR A 115 11.53 -0.58 -2.03
C THR A 115 12.93 -1.10 -1.85
N ALA A 116 13.62 -1.36 -2.96
CA ALA A 116 15.01 -1.79 -3.01
C ALA A 116 15.93 -0.61 -3.32
N ASN A 117 17.14 -0.63 -2.75
CA ASN A 117 18.16 0.40 -2.91
C ASN A 117 19.51 -0.23 -3.19
N TYR A 118 20.25 0.35 -4.14
CA TYR A 118 21.59 -0.08 -4.49
C TYR A 118 22.38 1.08 -5.09
N ALA A 119 23.61 1.30 -4.62
CA ALA A 119 24.52 2.33 -5.15
C ALA A 119 23.89 3.74 -5.33
N GLY A 120 23.02 4.15 -4.39
CA GLY A 120 22.34 5.44 -4.41
C GLY A 120 21.11 5.52 -5.33
N LYS A 121 20.73 4.43 -5.98
CA LYS A 121 19.49 4.29 -6.76
C LYS A 121 18.44 3.50 -5.99
N SER A 122 17.18 3.64 -6.39
CA SER A 122 16.05 3.02 -5.73
C SER A 122 14.98 2.59 -6.74
N VAL A 123 14.27 1.51 -6.43
CA VAL A 123 13.09 1.06 -7.18
C VAL A 123 12.07 0.46 -6.21
N THR A 124 10.80 0.81 -6.42
CA THR A 124 9.68 0.16 -5.72
C THR A 124 9.02 -0.83 -6.66
N VAL A 125 8.82 -2.05 -6.19
CA VAL A 125 8.30 -3.18 -6.98
C VAL A 125 7.23 -3.92 -6.22
N THR A 126 6.32 -4.55 -6.96
CA THR A 126 5.28 -5.43 -6.41
C THR A 126 5.76 -6.88 -6.38
N ILE A 127 5.52 -7.57 -5.27
CA ILE A 127 5.77 -9.01 -5.13
C ILE A 127 4.65 -9.76 -5.87
N THR A 128 5.00 -10.40 -6.98
CA THR A 128 4.06 -11.18 -7.81
C THR A 128 4.50 -12.62 -8.04
N ASP A 129 5.68 -12.99 -7.56
CA ASP A 129 6.22 -14.33 -7.74
C ASP A 129 7.11 -14.78 -6.57
N SER A 130 7.49 -16.06 -6.58
CA SER A 130 8.39 -16.71 -5.64
C SER A 130 9.62 -17.23 -6.38
N CYS A 131 10.80 -16.95 -5.86
CA CYS A 131 12.08 -17.41 -6.39
C CYS A 131 12.54 -18.66 -5.64
N GLY A 132 12.53 -19.81 -6.32
CA GLY A 132 12.87 -21.11 -5.72
C GLY A 132 14.34 -21.26 -5.32
N ASP A 133 15.26 -20.60 -6.03
CA ASP A 133 16.71 -20.74 -5.84
C ASP A 133 17.34 -19.54 -5.12
N CYS A 134 16.53 -18.60 -4.64
CA CYS A 134 16.98 -17.39 -3.96
C CYS A 134 17.21 -17.62 -2.46
N GLU A 135 18.36 -17.16 -1.96
CA GLU A 135 18.61 -17.09 -0.51
C GLU A 135 17.62 -16.16 0.18
N GLN A 136 17.46 -16.30 1.50
CA GLN A 136 16.32 -15.75 2.24
C GLN A 136 15.99 -14.28 1.95
N PHE A 137 16.99 -13.40 1.83
CA PHE A 137 16.77 -11.96 1.59
C PHE A 137 17.10 -11.51 0.16
N GLU A 138 17.28 -12.44 -0.77
CA GLU A 138 17.48 -12.14 -2.18
C GLU A 138 16.16 -11.79 -2.87
N LEU A 139 16.27 -10.89 -3.86
CA LEU A 139 15.18 -10.43 -4.69
C LEU A 139 15.53 -10.67 -6.15
N ASP A 140 14.64 -11.32 -6.90
CA ASP A 140 14.81 -11.56 -8.33
C ASP A 140 13.86 -10.68 -9.13
N PHE A 141 14.41 -9.62 -9.71
CA PHE A 141 13.62 -8.53 -10.29
C PHE A 141 13.18 -8.84 -11.72
N SER A 142 12.15 -8.16 -12.17
CA SER A 142 11.93 -7.96 -13.61
C SER A 142 13.09 -7.14 -14.23
N PRO A 143 13.38 -7.30 -15.54
CA PRO A 143 14.46 -6.61 -16.23
C PRO A 143 14.35 -5.08 -16.13
N ALA A 144 13.16 -4.51 -16.33
CA ALA A 144 12.93 -3.07 -16.23
C ALA A 144 13.12 -2.52 -14.81
N ALA A 145 12.77 -3.30 -13.77
CA ALA A 145 13.01 -2.91 -12.39
C ALA A 145 14.49 -3.00 -12.01
N PHE A 146 15.19 -4.06 -12.45
CA PHE A 146 16.62 -4.22 -12.19
C PHE A 146 17.44 -3.09 -12.83
N GLU A 147 17.07 -2.65 -14.03
CA GLU A 147 17.72 -1.52 -14.73
C GLU A 147 17.68 -0.20 -13.94
N GLN A 148 16.69 -0.03 -13.05
CA GLN A 148 16.65 1.12 -12.16
C GLN A 148 17.77 1.08 -11.10
N LEU A 149 18.24 -0.10 -10.73
CA LEU A 149 19.29 -0.30 -9.73
C LEU A 149 20.68 -0.41 -10.38
N ALA A 150 20.81 -1.21 -11.44
CA ALA A 150 22.09 -1.56 -12.04
C ALA A 150 21.97 -1.96 -13.52
N ASP A 151 23.10 -1.96 -14.22
CA ASP A 151 23.17 -2.49 -15.58
C ASP A 151 22.99 -4.03 -15.55
N GLN A 152 22.11 -4.57 -16.40
CA GLN A 152 21.84 -6.01 -16.46
C GLN A 152 23.07 -6.84 -16.80
N SER A 153 24.11 -6.27 -17.43
CA SER A 153 25.38 -6.97 -17.68
C SER A 153 26.11 -7.41 -16.41
N LEU A 154 25.78 -6.85 -15.25
CA LEU A 154 26.30 -7.34 -13.97
C LEU A 154 25.70 -8.69 -13.58
N GLY A 155 24.48 -9.00 -14.01
CA GLY A 155 23.74 -10.23 -13.70
C GLY A 155 23.26 -10.33 -12.24
N ARG A 156 24.10 -9.92 -11.29
CA ARG A 156 23.85 -9.98 -9.85
C ARG A 156 24.50 -8.79 -9.15
N ILE A 157 23.79 -8.21 -8.20
CA ILE A 157 24.30 -7.15 -7.31
C ILE A 157 24.29 -7.65 -5.86
N SER A 158 25.39 -7.47 -5.13
CA SER A 158 25.50 -7.87 -3.72
C SER A 158 25.49 -6.63 -2.81
N GLY A 159 24.84 -6.75 -1.64
CA GLY A 159 24.72 -5.63 -0.70
C GLY A 159 23.59 -4.65 -1.05
N MET A 160 22.64 -5.08 -1.87
CA MET A 160 21.39 -4.36 -2.09
C MET A 160 20.55 -4.42 -0.82
N THR A 161 19.92 -3.32 -0.45
CA THR A 161 19.03 -3.24 0.70
C THR A 161 17.59 -3.07 0.29
N TRP A 162 16.63 -3.54 1.09
CA TRP A 162 15.21 -3.39 0.78
C TRP A 162 14.34 -3.40 2.04
N SER A 163 13.13 -2.87 1.93
CA SER A 163 12.12 -2.94 3.00
C SER A 163 10.72 -2.98 2.41
N PHE A 164 9.77 -3.56 3.15
CA PHE A 164 8.35 -3.42 2.86
C PHE A 164 7.90 -1.94 2.91
N VAL A 165 6.88 -1.61 2.13
CA VAL A 165 6.24 -0.29 2.04
C VAL A 165 4.86 -0.30 2.69
#